data_AF-A0A4R8WXZ5-F1
#
_entry.id   AF-A0A4R8WXZ5-F1
#
_cell.length_a   1.000
_cell.length_b   1.000
_cell.length_c   1.000
_cell.angle_alpha   90.00
_cell.angle_beta   90.00
_cell.angle_gamma   90.00
#
_symmetry.space_group_name_H-M   'P 1'
#
loop_
_entity.id
_entity.type
_entity.pdbx_description
1 polymer ?
#
loop_
_entity_poly.entity_id
_entity_poly.type
_entity_poly.pdbx_seq_one_letter_code
_entity_poly.pdbx_strand_id
1 'polypeptide(L)'
;MRRHPRVIRRLAGRSRLLIFAGLGASRSYVDHREKERVRDSVSKRRAAGLDLGGRRRSFTERQIKSATQLFETGQPATHVARDLGMSRATLYPWIRELLRPETAAPPGGFR
;
A
#
# COMPACT_ATOMS: atom_id res chain seq x y z
N MET A 1 -71.87 -19.41 -11.90
CA MET A 1 -70.47 -19.91 -11.96
C MET A 1 -69.52 -18.74 -11.73
N ARG A 2 -68.79 -18.71 -10.60
CA ARG A 2 -67.84 -17.63 -10.26
C ARG A 2 -66.46 -17.97 -10.84
N ARG A 3 -65.94 -17.18 -11.78
CA ARG A 3 -64.54 -17.29 -12.23
C ARG A 3 -63.67 -16.35 -11.38
N HIS A 4 -62.70 -16.92 -10.69
CA HIS A 4 -61.76 -16.23 -9.80
C HIS A 4 -60.59 -15.63 -10.61
N PRO A 5 -60.33 -14.31 -10.60
CA PRO A 5 -59.12 -13.75 -11.19
C PRO A 5 -58.05 -13.62 -10.10
N ARG A 6 -57.19 -14.62 -9.94
CA ARG A 6 -55.99 -14.52 -9.09
C ARG A 6 -54.76 -15.07 -9.79
N VAL A 7 -54.47 -14.61 -11.00
CA VAL A 7 -53.18 -14.94 -11.66
C VAL A 7 -52.64 -13.77 -12.49
N ILE A 8 -52.75 -12.51 -12.04
CA ILE A 8 -52.04 -11.41 -12.71
C ILE A 8 -51.59 -10.38 -11.66
N ARG A 9 -50.67 -10.76 -10.77
CA ARG A 9 -49.93 -9.75 -9.98
C ARG A 9 -48.63 -10.30 -9.41
N ARG A 10 -47.68 -10.69 -10.27
CA ARG A 10 -46.32 -11.00 -9.81
C ARG A 10 -45.21 -10.66 -10.82
N LEU A 11 -45.33 -9.53 -11.52
CA LEU A 11 -44.22 -8.99 -12.33
C LEU A 11 -43.71 -7.60 -11.91
N ALA A 12 -44.35 -6.93 -10.95
CA ALA A 12 -43.94 -5.56 -10.55
C ALA A 12 -42.85 -5.50 -9.45
N GLY A 13 -42.47 -6.63 -8.84
CA GLY A 13 -41.49 -6.67 -7.74
C GLY A 13 -40.05 -6.98 -8.15
N ARG A 14 -39.84 -7.64 -9.30
CA ARG A 14 -38.50 -8.06 -9.75
C ARG A 14 -37.73 -6.95 -10.47
N SER A 15 -38.43 -6.03 -11.13
CA SER A 15 -37.83 -4.96 -11.93
C SER A 15 -37.08 -3.93 -11.08
N ARG A 16 -37.58 -3.63 -9.87
CA ARG A 16 -36.90 -2.71 -8.93
C ARG A 16 -35.61 -3.29 -8.35
N LEU A 17 -35.54 -4.60 -8.15
CA LEU A 17 -34.34 -5.27 -7.62
C LEU A 17 -33.21 -5.29 -8.67
N LEU A 18 -33.55 -5.47 -9.95
CA LEU A 18 -32.57 -5.49 -11.04
C LEU A 18 -31.97 -4.10 -11.32
N ILE A 19 -32.76 -3.03 -11.19
CA ILE A 19 -32.27 -1.65 -11.36
C ILE A 19 -31.26 -1.29 -10.26
N PHE A 20 -31.53 -1.67 -9.00
CA PHE A 20 -30.61 -1.38 -7.89
C PHE A 20 -29.34 -2.24 -7.91
N ALA A 21 -29.45 -3.52 -8.31
CA ALA A 21 -28.31 -4.41 -8.49
C ALA A 21 -27.38 -3.94 -9.65
N GLY A 22 -27.94 -3.41 -10.74
CA GLY A 22 -27.18 -2.83 -11.84
C GLY A 22 -26.43 -1.54 -11.45
N LEU A 23 -27.01 -0.69 -10.61
CA LEU A 23 -26.38 0.56 -10.16
C LEU A 23 -25.16 0.29 -9.24
N GLY A 24 -25.24 -0.72 -8.37
CA GLY A 24 -24.13 -1.11 -7.49
C GLY A 24 -22.91 -1.68 -8.24
N ALA A 25 -23.12 -2.38 -9.36
CA ALA A 25 -22.04 -2.93 -10.18
C ALA A 25 -21.26 -1.87 -10.97
N SER A 26 -21.86 -0.71 -11.26
CA SER A 26 -21.17 0.38 -11.97
C SER A 26 -20.10 1.04 -11.11
N ARG A 27 -20.37 1.27 -9.82
CA ARG A 27 -19.47 1.98 -8.89
C ARG A 27 -18.14 1.24 -8.68
N SER A 28 -18.17 -0.09 -8.53
CA SER A 28 -16.96 -0.91 -8.37
C SER A 28 -16.12 -0.97 -9.65
N TYR A 29 -16.77 -0.95 -10.81
CA TYR A 29 -16.08 -0.94 -12.10
C TYR A 29 -15.30 0.37 -12.35
N VAL A 30 -15.88 1.54 -12.01
CA VAL A 30 -15.18 2.82 -12.20
C VAL A 30 -14.00 2.97 -11.22
N ASP A 31 -14.15 2.54 -9.96
CA ASP A 31 -13.05 2.53 -8.98
C ASP A 31 -11.89 1.62 -9.41
N HIS A 32 -12.20 0.45 -9.98
CA HIS A 32 -11.16 -0.44 -10.52
C HIS A 32 -10.39 0.22 -11.67
N ARG A 33 -11.10 0.85 -12.63
CA ARG A 33 -10.51 1.59 -13.76
C ARG A 33 -9.60 2.72 -13.30
N GLU A 34 -9.98 3.45 -12.25
CA GLU A 34 -9.15 4.51 -11.68
C GLU A 34 -7.88 3.95 -11.02
N LYS A 35 -8.00 2.86 -10.27
CA LYS A 35 -6.86 2.15 -9.67
C LYS A 35 -5.89 1.62 -10.72
N GLU A 36 -6.40 1.08 -11.83
CA GLU A 36 -5.57 0.64 -12.97
C GLU A 36 -4.76 1.81 -13.54
N ARG A 37 -5.39 2.96 -13.77
CA ARG A 37 -4.69 4.15 -14.28
C ARG A 37 -3.62 4.68 -13.31
N VAL A 38 -3.91 4.69 -12.01
CA VAL A 38 -2.93 5.08 -10.99
C VAL A 38 -1.75 4.12 -10.98
N ARG A 39 -2.00 2.80 -11.04
CA ARG A 39 -0.95 1.78 -11.13
C ARG A 39 -0.09 1.96 -12.38
N ASP A 40 -0.70 2.17 -13.53
CA ASP A 40 0.04 2.38 -14.79
C ASP A 40 0.94 3.62 -14.74
N SER A 41 0.43 4.73 -14.18
CA SER A 41 1.22 5.95 -13.98
C SER A 41 2.38 5.74 -13.01
N VAL A 42 2.15 5.05 -11.89
CA VAL A 42 3.19 4.74 -10.90
C VAL A 42 4.24 3.79 -11.48
N SER A 43 3.82 2.76 -12.23
CA SER A 43 4.73 1.81 -12.90
C SER A 43 5.62 2.52 -13.91
N LYS A 44 5.07 3.42 -14.74
CA LYS A 44 5.85 4.23 -15.69
C LYS A 44 6.87 5.12 -14.99
N ARG A 45 6.46 5.82 -13.92
CA ARG A 45 7.37 6.65 -13.12
C ARG A 45 8.47 5.83 -12.45
N ARG A 46 8.12 4.66 -11.91
CA ARG A 46 9.07 3.74 -11.29
C ARG A 46 10.09 3.20 -12.29
N ALA A 47 9.66 2.82 -13.49
CA ALA A 47 10.55 2.35 -14.56
C ALA A 47 11.51 3.45 -15.06
N ALA A 48 11.04 4.70 -15.09
CA ALA A 48 11.86 5.87 -15.43
C ALA A 48 12.73 6.38 -14.27
N GLY A 49 12.67 5.75 -13.08
CA GLY A 49 13.40 6.19 -11.89
C GLY A 49 12.93 7.54 -11.33
N LEU A 50 11.72 7.99 -11.71
CA LEU A 50 11.16 9.28 -11.29
C LEU A 50 10.60 9.19 -9.86
N ASP A 51 10.65 10.33 -9.16
CA ASP A 51 10.07 10.47 -7.82
C ASP A 51 8.57 10.09 -7.84
N LEU A 52 8.20 9.14 -6.98
CA LEU A 52 6.82 8.67 -6.84
C LEU A 52 5.99 9.58 -5.92
N GLY A 53 6.64 10.57 -5.28
CA GLY A 53 6.05 11.41 -4.25
C GLY A 53 5.93 10.66 -2.91
N GLY A 54 5.30 11.32 -1.93
CA GLY A 54 5.17 10.79 -0.57
C GLY A 54 6.31 11.19 0.35
N ARG A 55 6.45 10.48 1.48
CA ARG A 55 7.46 10.82 2.49
C ARG A 55 8.85 10.51 1.92
N ARG A 56 9.63 11.56 1.67
CA ARG A 56 11.04 11.43 1.29
C ARG A 56 11.80 10.67 2.38
N ARG A 57 12.81 9.90 1.96
CA ARG A 57 13.76 9.29 2.90
C ARG A 57 14.31 10.40 3.80
N SER A 58 14.08 10.27 5.11
CA SER A 58 14.50 11.28 6.09
C SER A 58 16.02 11.33 6.27
N PHE A 59 16.74 10.30 5.79
CA PHE A 59 18.19 10.15 5.96
C PHE A 59 18.87 9.97 4.61
N THR A 60 20.03 10.61 4.50
CA THR A 60 20.90 10.55 3.31
C THR A 60 21.75 9.29 3.32
N GLU A 61 22.14 8.78 2.14
CA GLU A 61 23.05 7.64 1.98
C GLU A 61 24.37 7.77 2.76
N ARG A 62 24.87 8.99 2.97
CA ARG A 62 26.08 9.23 3.77
C ARG A 62 25.83 8.94 5.25
N GLN A 63 24.72 9.44 5.80
CA GLN A 63 24.33 9.14 7.18
C GLN A 63 24.12 7.63 7.36
N ILE A 64 23.67 6.92 6.32
CA ILE A 64 23.59 5.46 6.29
C ILE A 64 24.95 4.81 6.50
N LYS A 65 25.91 5.15 5.64
CA LYS A 65 27.24 4.54 5.68
C LYS A 65 27.97 4.83 6.99
N SER A 66 27.90 6.08 7.49
CA SER A 66 28.51 6.45 8.76
C SER A 66 27.89 5.70 9.95
N ALA A 67 26.57 5.55 9.99
CA ALA A 67 25.89 4.80 11.06
C ALA A 67 26.33 3.33 11.09
N THR A 68 26.39 2.69 9.93
CA THR A 68 26.81 1.30 9.79
C THR A 68 28.24 1.11 10.25
N GLN A 69 29.16 1.97 9.79
CA GLN A 69 30.56 1.88 10.18
C GLN A 69 30.74 2.05 11.69
N LEU A 70 30.07 3.02 12.32
CA LEU A 70 30.12 3.19 13.77
C LEU A 70 29.59 1.96 14.51
N PHE A 71 28.48 1.39 14.05
CA PHE A 71 27.93 0.16 14.63
C PHE A 71 28.87 -1.04 14.49
N GLU A 72 29.49 -1.23 13.32
CA GLU A 72 30.47 -2.29 13.06
C GLU A 72 31.74 -2.16 13.92
N THR A 73 32.17 -0.93 14.23
CA THR A 73 33.28 -0.68 15.17
C THR A 73 32.94 -0.98 16.63
N GLY A 74 31.73 -1.49 16.92
CA GLY A 74 31.30 -1.88 18.26
C GLY A 74 30.71 -0.74 19.09
N GLN A 75 30.43 0.42 18.49
CA GLN A 75 29.74 1.50 19.21
C GLN A 75 28.31 1.08 19.57
N PRO A 76 27.86 1.35 20.80
CA PRO A 76 26.49 1.05 21.19
C PRO A 76 25.51 1.91 20.38
N ALA A 77 24.43 1.29 19.88
CA ALA A 77 23.42 1.94 19.05
C ALA A 77 22.86 3.24 19.67
N THR A 78 22.77 3.33 21.00
CA THR A 78 22.33 4.56 21.68
C THR A 78 23.27 5.75 21.44
N HIS A 79 24.58 5.50 21.35
CA HIS A 79 25.57 6.53 21.08
C HIS A 79 25.51 6.95 19.61
N VAL A 80 25.49 5.97 18.70
CA VAL A 80 25.34 6.20 17.25
C VAL A 80 24.08 7.02 16.94
N ALA A 81 22.96 6.74 17.63
CA ALA A 81 21.72 7.49 17.47
C ALA A 81 21.88 8.97 17.86
N ARG A 82 22.55 9.24 18.99
CA ARG A 82 22.79 10.62 19.46
C ARG A 82 23.72 11.38 18.53
N ASP A 83 24.80 10.75 18.08
CA ASP A 83 25.79 11.36 17.19
C ASP A 83 25.18 11.75 15.84
N LEU A 84 24.26 10.93 15.33
CA LEU A 84 23.55 11.17 14.09
C LEU A 84 22.28 12.02 14.25
N GLY A 85 21.98 12.50 15.46
CA GLY A 85 20.80 13.30 15.76
C GLY A 85 19.47 12.57 15.53
N MET A 86 19.45 11.24 15.67
CA MET A 86 18.27 10.41 15.43
C MET A 86 17.74 9.75 16.71
N SER A 87 16.45 9.40 16.68
CA SER A 87 15.86 8.62 17.77
C SER A 87 16.29 7.15 17.70
N ARG A 88 16.38 6.47 18.85
CA ARG A 88 16.58 5.00 18.91
C ARG A 88 15.51 4.24 18.12
N ALA A 89 14.27 4.74 18.13
CA ALA A 89 13.15 4.16 17.40
C ALA A 89 13.34 4.24 15.87
N THR A 90 14.20 5.12 15.40
CA THR A 90 14.59 5.25 14.00
C THR A 90 15.79 4.38 13.66
N LEU A 91 16.78 4.30 14.57
CA LEU A 91 17.99 3.51 14.35
C LEU A 91 17.75 2.01 14.39
N TYR A 92 16.94 1.49 15.32
CA TYR A 92 16.73 0.04 15.48
C TYR A 92 16.09 -0.66 14.28
N PRO A 93 14.96 -0.18 13.73
CA PRO A 93 14.35 -0.79 12.54
C PRO A 93 15.30 -0.77 11.35
N TRP A 94 16.16 0.24 11.31
CA TRP A 94 17.05 0.48 10.20
C TRP A 94 18.32 -0.38 10.25
N ILE A 95 18.95 -0.54 11.41
CA ILE A 95 20.01 -1.54 11.62
C ILE A 95 19.49 -2.94 11.32
N ARG A 96 18.26 -3.26 11.74
CA ARG A 96 17.63 -4.56 11.46
C ARG A 96 17.47 -4.82 9.95
N GLU A 97 17.13 -3.78 9.19
CA GLU A 97 17.02 -3.88 7.74
C GLU A 97 18.39 -4.02 7.06
N LEU A 98 19.43 -3.35 7.58
CA LEU A 98 20.80 -3.43 7.04
C LEU A 98 21.51 -4.74 7.36
N LEU A 99 21.29 -5.30 8.57
CA LEU A 99 21.83 -6.60 8.98
C LEU A 99 21.01 -7.77 8.42
N ARG A 100 19.97 -7.48 7.64
CA ARG A 100 19.18 -8.50 6.99
C ARG A 100 20.05 -9.16 5.91
N PRO A 101 20.34 -10.48 5.99
CA PRO A 101 21.06 -11.14 4.93
C PRO A 101 20.25 -11.06 3.63
N GLU A 102 20.92 -10.73 2.52
CA GLU A 102 20.31 -10.50 1.20
C GLU A 102 19.51 -11.71 0.69
N THR A 103 19.77 -12.90 1.25
CA THR A 103 19.07 -14.17 0.98
C THR A 103 17.79 -14.38 1.79
N ALA A 104 17.51 -13.58 2.81
CA ALA A 104 16.24 -13.62 3.53
C ALA A 104 15.17 -12.90 2.70
N ALA A 105 14.52 -13.64 1.80
CA ALA A 105 13.36 -13.23 1.02
C ALA A 105 12.47 -12.24 1.81
N PRO A 106 12.03 -11.12 1.21
CA PRO A 106 11.27 -10.10 1.95
C PRO A 106 10.03 -10.74 2.60
N PRO A 107 9.69 -10.49 3.89
CA PRO A 107 8.34 -10.79 4.34
C PRO A 107 7.44 -10.02 3.38
N GLY A 108 6.42 -10.70 2.86
CA GLY A 108 5.52 -10.20 1.83
C GLY A 108 5.40 -8.68 1.85
N GLY A 109 5.75 -8.07 0.72
CA GLY A 109 5.86 -6.62 0.57
C GLY A 109 4.68 -5.90 1.21
N PHE A 110 5.00 -4.75 1.81
CA PHE A 110 4.02 -3.82 2.37
C PHE A 110 2.85 -3.65 1.40
N ARG A 111 1.70 -4.19 1.83
CA ARG A 111 0.42 -4.12 1.14
C ARG A 111 -0.27 -2.79 1.43
#